data_AF-A7AWD4-F1
#
_entry.id   AF-A7AWD4-F1
#
_cell.length_a   1.000
_cell.length_b   1.000
_cell.length_c   1.000
_cell.angle_alpha   90.00
_cell.angle_beta   90.00
_cell.angle_gamma   90.00
#
_symmetry.space_group_name_H-M   'P 1'
#
loop_
_entity.id
_entity.type
_entity.pdbx_description
1 polymer ?
#
loop_
_entity_poly.entity_id
_entity_poly.type
_entity_poly.pdbx_seq_one_letter_code
_entity_poly.pdbx_strand_id
1 'polypeptide(L)'
;MPLQIKALGYVLQPGERFIDSDDIEDYDDDDEITEETSSQKRIHINKTEEIIAKIKEIIPKRNGKELPWIETLALTSDEPCSKEFNHNETLKVEQHFKDIAMSCVKDGLQRLVNLGIDFNRPSDFYADMIKTDFQMERVMAKLANRTKRIQEKRNELNMKVKKGFDKQVKQRQRKNQFIKEVEDIVKNRKDDVPVERQIDRLIENNSNSSSGKKSDNKIQKSGKKKVLGANSRGSKKPASGRKGGKTKKNDTKKSSGKSSRRTKGQSRPKGATKKKGKGRK
;
A
#
# COMPACT_ATOMS: atom_id res chain seq x y z
N MET A 1 10.20 58.57 12.40
CA MET A 1 8.73 58.41 12.27
C MET A 1 8.44 56.93 12.13
N PRO A 2 7.94 56.25 13.18
CA PRO A 2 7.63 54.82 13.08
C PRO A 2 6.43 54.60 12.14
N LEU A 3 6.57 53.65 11.20
CA LEU A 3 5.54 53.26 10.26
C LEU A 3 4.41 52.53 10.98
N GLN A 4 3.26 53.18 11.14
CA GLN A 4 2.07 52.60 11.76
C GLN A 4 1.25 51.82 10.70
N ILE A 5 1.23 50.49 10.80
CA ILE A 5 0.21 49.69 10.11
C ILE A 5 -0.98 49.56 11.06
N LYS A 6 -2.00 50.40 10.87
CA LYS A 6 -3.17 50.59 11.74
C LYS A 6 -4.17 49.42 11.83
N ALA A 7 -3.86 48.24 11.29
CA ALA A 7 -4.85 47.16 11.17
C ALA A 7 -4.86 46.14 12.33
N LEU A 8 -3.80 46.05 13.15
CA LEU A 8 -3.67 45.00 14.18
C LEU A 8 -3.26 45.52 15.57
N GLY A 9 -3.22 46.85 15.78
CA GLY A 9 -3.02 47.44 17.11
C GLY A 9 -1.63 47.24 17.74
N TYR A 10 -0.67 46.65 17.02
CA TYR A 10 0.69 46.44 17.50
C TYR A 10 1.65 47.51 16.95
N VAL A 11 2.47 48.10 17.82
CA VAL A 11 3.49 49.11 17.47
C VAL A 11 4.86 48.52 17.75
N LEU A 12 5.71 48.42 16.73
CA LEU A 12 7.07 47.88 16.85
C LEU A 12 7.92 48.72 17.82
N GLN A 13 8.59 48.05 18.75
CA GLN A 13 9.58 48.67 19.63
C GLN A 13 10.87 48.98 18.86
N PRO A 14 11.70 49.94 19.30
CA PRO A 14 12.99 50.22 18.66
C PRO A 14 13.90 48.98 18.67
N GLY A 15 14.20 48.43 17.50
CA GLY A 15 15.04 47.24 17.31
C GLY A 15 14.29 46.02 16.80
N GLU A 16 12.97 45.99 16.91
CA GLU A 16 12.15 44.95 16.30
C GLU A 16 11.96 45.23 14.80
N ARG A 17 12.03 44.17 13.98
CA ARG A 17 11.69 44.19 12.56
C ARG A 17 10.79 42.99 12.28
N PHE A 18 9.87 43.15 11.32
CA PHE A 18 9.13 42.00 10.80
C PHE A 18 10.11 41.08 10.08
N ILE A 19 10.03 39.78 10.39
CA ILE A 19 10.80 38.73 9.73
C ILE A 19 10.03 38.39 8.46
N ASP A 20 10.64 38.61 7.29
CA ASP A 20 10.05 38.21 6.02
C ASP A 20 10.20 36.69 5.82
N SER A 21 9.40 36.10 4.93
CA SER A 21 9.46 34.66 4.64
C SER A 21 10.82 34.16 4.13
N ASP A 22 11.70 35.09 3.72
CA ASP A 22 13.07 34.81 3.26
C ASP A 22 14.11 34.89 4.40
N ASP A 23 13.74 35.36 5.60
CA ASP A 23 14.61 35.48 6.79
C ASP A 23 14.55 34.22 7.69
N ILE A 24 13.81 33.18 7.27
CA ILE A 24 13.79 31.88 7.95
C ILE A 24 15.00 31.08 7.48
N GLU A 25 16.14 31.29 8.13
CA GLU A 25 17.29 30.39 8.01
C GLU A 25 16.99 29.09 8.78
N ASP A 26 17.13 27.96 8.08
CA ASP A 26 17.01 26.60 8.61
C ASP A 26 18.24 26.36 9.50
N TYR A 27 18.14 26.74 10.78
CA TYR A 27 19.20 26.46 11.76
C TYR A 27 19.29 24.95 11.95
N ASP A 28 20.32 24.35 11.36
CA ASP A 28 20.78 22.99 11.66
C ASP A 28 21.01 22.88 13.19
N ASP A 29 20.31 21.93 13.78
CA ASP A 29 20.15 21.67 15.22
C ASP A 29 21.40 21.02 15.83
N ASP A 30 22.54 21.72 15.79
CA ASP A 30 23.84 21.22 16.29
C ASP A 30 24.67 22.29 17.05
N ASP A 31 23.99 23.29 17.65
CA ASP A 31 24.62 24.20 18.61
C ASP A 31 24.38 23.70 20.06
N GLU A 32 25.47 23.18 20.62
CA GLU A 32 25.66 22.76 22.02
C GLU A 32 25.17 23.85 22.99
N ILE A 33 23.96 23.65 23.53
CA ILE A 33 23.33 24.54 24.52
C ILE A 33 24.20 24.54 25.77
N THR A 34 24.98 25.61 25.93
CA THR A 34 25.69 25.92 27.18
C THR A 34 24.66 26.18 28.28
N GLU A 35 24.54 25.22 29.19
CA GLU A 35 23.65 25.26 30.36
C GLU A 35 24.10 26.31 31.37
N GLU A 36 23.90 27.60 31.09
CA GLU A 36 24.10 28.64 32.11
C GLU A 36 23.32 29.92 31.80
N THR A 37 22.00 29.80 31.58
CA THR A 37 21.09 30.95 31.71
C THR A 37 19.79 30.57 32.42
N SER A 38 19.74 30.90 33.71
CA SER A 38 18.53 31.34 34.42
C SER A 38 17.32 30.38 34.45
N SER A 39 17.31 29.50 35.45
CA SER A 39 16.14 28.75 35.95
C SER A 39 15.07 29.66 36.59
N GLN A 40 14.61 30.69 35.90
CA GLN A 40 13.40 31.41 36.28
C GLN A 40 12.20 30.52 35.98
N LYS A 41 11.70 29.80 36.99
CA LYS A 41 10.39 29.13 36.94
C LYS A 41 9.37 30.18 36.48
N ARG A 42 8.91 30.07 35.24
CA ARG A 42 7.82 30.90 34.71
C ARG A 42 6.61 30.70 35.60
N ILE A 43 6.26 31.73 36.37
CA ILE A 43 5.03 31.74 37.17
C ILE A 43 3.88 31.73 36.18
N HIS A 44 3.12 30.63 36.14
CA HIS A 44 1.94 30.52 35.28
C HIS A 44 0.80 31.30 35.92
N ILE A 45 0.50 32.50 35.40
CA ILE A 45 -0.63 33.30 35.86
C ILE A 45 -1.89 32.83 35.13
N ASN A 46 -2.67 31.97 35.77
CA ASN A 46 -3.93 31.46 35.23
C ASN A 46 -5.08 32.45 35.50
N LYS A 47 -5.32 33.38 34.58
CA LYS A 47 -6.42 34.35 34.67
C LYS A 47 -7.74 33.78 34.17
N THR A 48 -8.33 32.86 34.94
CA THR A 48 -9.55 32.13 34.56
C THR A 48 -10.75 33.04 34.29
N GLU A 49 -10.92 34.11 35.07
CA GLU A 49 -12.03 35.06 34.93
C GLU A 49 -11.99 35.82 33.60
N GLU A 50 -10.79 36.29 33.21
CA GLU A 50 -10.58 36.99 31.94
C GLU A 50 -10.85 36.06 30.75
N ILE A 51 -10.44 34.79 30.84
CA ILE A 51 -10.70 33.77 29.81
C ILE A 51 -12.20 33.52 29.67
N ILE A 52 -12.92 33.35 30.78
CA ILE A 52 -14.39 33.15 30.76
C ILE A 52 -15.10 34.37 30.18
N ALA A 53 -14.67 35.59 30.53
CA ALA A 53 -15.22 36.82 29.97
C ALA A 53 -15.02 36.88 28.45
N LYS A 54 -13.82 36.52 27.96
CA LYS A 54 -13.52 36.47 26.52
C LYS A 54 -14.30 35.38 25.79
N ILE A 55 -14.49 34.20 26.39
CA ILE A 55 -15.34 33.15 25.82
C ILE A 55 -16.77 33.66 25.63
N LYS A 56 -17.33 34.35 26.64
CA LYS A 56 -18.68 34.93 26.56
C LYS A 56 -18.82 36.01 25.48
N GLU A 57 -17.75 36.75 25.21
CA GLU A 57 -17.68 37.76 24.16
C GLU A 57 -17.62 37.12 22.75
N ILE A 58 -16.85 36.04 22.59
CA ILE A 58 -16.59 35.39 21.29
C ILE A 58 -17.73 34.44 20.87
N ILE A 59 -18.43 33.82 21.82
CA ILE A 59 -19.50 32.86 21.51
C ILE A 59 -20.51 33.52 20.55
N PRO A 60 -20.70 32.96 19.34
CA PRO A 60 -21.62 33.53 18.38
C PRO A 60 -23.03 33.47 18.97
N LYS A 61 -23.74 34.60 18.90
CA LYS A 61 -25.14 34.72 19.31
C LYS A 61 -25.91 35.47 18.24
N ARG A 62 -27.12 35.01 17.92
CA ARG A 62 -28.03 35.69 17.00
C ARG A 62 -29.13 36.34 17.82
N ASN A 63 -29.18 37.68 17.82
CA ASN A 63 -30.17 38.47 18.57
C ASN A 63 -30.20 38.13 20.08
N GLY A 64 -29.03 37.89 20.68
CA GLY A 64 -28.91 37.53 22.10
C GLY A 64 -29.29 36.07 22.44
N LYS A 65 -29.71 35.27 21.46
CA LYS A 65 -30.01 33.84 21.63
C LYS A 65 -28.90 32.97 21.05
N GLU A 66 -28.81 31.74 21.54
CA GLU A 66 -27.92 30.71 21.00
C GLU A 66 -28.30 30.35 19.56
N LEU A 67 -27.30 30.04 18.73
CA LEU A 67 -27.53 29.64 17.35
C LEU A 67 -28.15 28.24 17.30
N PRO A 68 -29.07 27.98 16.35
CA PRO A 68 -29.52 26.62 16.11
C PRO A 68 -28.32 25.75 15.71
N TRP A 69 -28.36 24.47 16.11
CA TRP A 69 -27.24 23.55 15.90
C TRP A 69 -26.81 23.43 14.44
N ILE A 70 -27.73 23.59 13.48
CA ILE A 70 -27.43 23.53 12.04
C ILE A 70 -26.45 24.62 11.57
N GLU A 71 -26.36 25.75 12.26
CA GLU A 71 -25.42 26.83 11.91
C GLU A 71 -24.01 26.57 12.45
N THR A 72 -23.89 25.76 13.52
CA THR A 72 -22.59 25.42 14.12
C THR A 72 -22.05 24.07 13.64
N LEU A 73 -22.94 23.09 13.44
CA LEU A 73 -22.63 21.68 13.14
C LEU A 73 -21.59 21.05 14.09
N ALA A 74 -21.37 21.69 15.23
CA ALA A 74 -20.38 21.28 16.21
C ALA A 74 -20.98 20.20 17.11
N LEU A 75 -20.21 19.14 17.32
CA LEU A 75 -20.57 18.05 18.23
C LEU A 75 -19.40 17.81 19.17
N THR A 76 -19.74 17.68 20.44
CA THR A 76 -18.81 17.31 21.49
C THR A 76 -19.14 15.89 21.90
N SER A 77 -18.13 15.02 21.93
CA SER A 77 -18.28 13.67 22.44
C SER A 77 -18.51 13.69 23.94
N ASP A 78 -19.44 12.87 24.41
CA ASP A 78 -19.66 12.66 25.85
C ASP A 78 -18.52 11.86 26.48
N GLU A 79 -17.90 10.95 25.72
CA GLU A 79 -16.74 10.19 26.18
C GLU A 79 -15.48 11.06 26.13
N PRO A 80 -14.79 11.29 27.26
CA PRO A 80 -13.54 12.03 27.28
C PRO A 80 -12.40 11.17 26.69
N CYS A 81 -11.40 11.84 26.12
CA CYS A 81 -10.19 11.16 25.70
C CYS A 81 -9.50 10.52 26.92
N SER A 82 -9.21 9.21 26.85
CA SER A 82 -8.57 8.52 27.99
C SER A 82 -7.20 9.12 28.29
N LYS A 83 -6.95 9.46 29.56
CA LYS A 83 -5.66 10.00 30.03
C LYS A 83 -4.55 8.94 30.09
N GLU A 84 -4.90 7.68 29.90
CA GLU A 84 -4.01 6.53 30.07
C GLU A 84 -3.26 6.15 28.79
N PHE A 85 -3.50 6.83 27.66
CA PHE A 85 -2.77 6.54 26.44
C PHE A 85 -1.30 6.91 26.57
N ASN A 86 -0.45 5.88 26.51
CA ASN A 86 0.98 6.08 26.32
C ASN A 86 1.24 6.59 24.91
N HIS A 87 2.12 7.59 24.76
CA HIS A 87 2.51 8.16 23.46
C HIS A 87 3.00 7.10 22.46
N ASN A 88 3.60 6.01 22.97
CA ASN A 88 4.12 4.91 22.16
C ASN A 88 3.04 3.98 21.58
N GLU A 89 1.80 4.04 22.06
CA GLU A 89 0.68 3.17 21.64
C GLU A 89 -0.18 3.84 20.55
N THR A 90 0.45 4.29 19.47
CA THR A 90 -0.20 5.06 18.39
C THR A 90 -1.43 4.37 17.79
N LEU A 91 -1.41 3.04 17.66
CA LEU A 91 -2.53 2.29 17.12
C LEU A 91 -3.78 2.33 18.02
N LYS A 92 -3.60 2.29 19.35
CA LYS A 92 -4.73 2.37 20.28
C LYS A 92 -5.32 3.77 20.32
N VAL A 93 -4.45 4.78 20.25
CA VAL A 93 -4.86 6.19 20.14
C VAL A 93 -5.66 6.44 18.86
N GLU A 94 -5.18 5.94 17.71
CA GLU A 94 -5.89 6.04 16.43
C GLU A 94 -7.27 5.36 16.49
N GLN A 95 -7.33 4.17 17.08
CA GLN A 95 -8.60 3.46 17.27
C GLN A 95 -9.56 4.27 18.15
N HIS A 96 -9.09 4.83 19.25
CA HIS A 96 -9.93 5.63 20.14
C HIS A 96 -10.47 6.89 19.46
N PHE A 97 -9.64 7.63 18.70
CA PHE A 97 -10.12 8.78 17.93
C PHE A 97 -11.13 8.40 16.87
N LYS A 98 -10.96 7.23 16.25
CA LYS A 98 -11.95 6.70 15.30
C LYS A 98 -13.28 6.40 16.01
N ASP A 99 -13.25 5.82 17.20
CA ASP A 99 -14.46 5.48 17.96
C ASP A 99 -15.22 6.74 18.40
N ILE A 100 -14.49 7.75 18.92
CA ILE A 100 -15.05 9.07 19.24
C ILE A 100 -15.68 9.71 18.00
N ALA A 101 -14.95 9.78 16.89
CA ALA A 101 -15.44 10.38 15.66
C ALA A 101 -16.69 9.65 15.14
N MET A 102 -16.70 8.32 15.20
CA MET A 102 -17.84 7.51 14.78
C MET A 102 -19.08 7.73 15.66
N SER A 103 -18.90 7.92 16.97
CA SER A 103 -19.98 8.26 17.89
C SER A 103 -20.60 9.62 17.54
N CYS A 104 -19.77 10.66 17.44
CA CYS A 104 -20.22 12.00 17.05
C CYS A 104 -20.92 12.00 15.69
N VAL A 105 -20.42 11.24 14.70
CA VAL A 105 -21.07 11.14 13.39
C VAL A 105 -22.48 10.57 13.52
N LYS A 106 -22.69 9.52 14.32
CA LYS A 106 -24.04 8.94 14.51
C LYS A 106 -25.00 9.96 15.13
N ASP A 107 -24.56 10.68 16.14
CA ASP A 107 -25.38 11.69 16.81
C ASP A 107 -25.72 12.86 15.87
N GLY A 108 -24.73 13.30 15.07
CA GLY A 108 -24.93 14.33 14.07
C GLY A 108 -25.92 13.91 13.00
N LEU A 109 -25.81 12.68 12.50
CA LEU A 109 -26.74 12.15 11.51
C LEU A 109 -28.17 12.06 12.06
N GLN A 110 -28.35 11.61 13.30
CA GLN A 110 -29.66 11.60 13.95
C GLN A 110 -30.26 13.01 14.07
N ARG A 111 -29.45 14.01 14.45
CA ARG A 111 -29.90 15.40 14.51
C ARG A 111 -30.29 15.95 13.14
N LEU A 112 -29.55 15.61 12.07
CA LEU A 112 -29.89 16.01 10.69
C LEU A 112 -31.19 15.37 10.21
N VAL A 113 -31.41 14.08 10.51
CA VAL A 113 -32.67 13.39 10.20
C VAL A 113 -33.85 14.04 10.90
N ASN A 114 -33.71 14.40 12.19
CA ASN A 114 -34.75 15.09 12.95
C ASN A 114 -35.10 16.48 12.37
N LEU A 115 -34.14 17.13 11.71
CA LEU A 115 -34.34 18.39 11.00
C LEU A 115 -34.89 18.21 9.56
N GLY A 116 -35.01 16.97 9.09
CA GLY A 116 -35.47 16.66 7.73
C GLY A 116 -34.46 17.03 6.63
N ILE A 117 -33.16 17.02 6.94
CA ILE A 117 -32.09 17.41 6.01
C ILE A 117 -31.41 16.16 5.43
N ASP A 118 -31.37 16.07 4.10
CA ASP A 118 -30.62 15.04 3.40
C ASP A 118 -29.11 15.27 3.52
N PHE A 119 -28.38 14.25 3.98
CA PHE A 119 -26.93 14.33 4.22
C PHE A 119 -26.09 13.47 3.26
N ASN A 120 -26.71 12.55 2.52
CA ASN A 120 -25.99 11.71 1.58
C ASN A 120 -25.70 12.47 0.29
N ARG A 121 -24.42 12.45 -0.15
CA ARG A 121 -24.04 12.95 -1.47
C ARG A 121 -24.74 12.12 -2.56
N PRO A 122 -25.55 12.72 -3.45
CA PRO A 122 -26.14 12.01 -4.58
C PRO A 122 -25.07 11.50 -5.55
N SER A 123 -25.30 10.34 -6.17
CA SER A 123 -24.35 9.74 -7.12
C SER A 123 -24.15 10.56 -8.40
N ASP A 124 -25.13 11.37 -8.77
CA ASP A 124 -25.14 12.22 -9.98
C ASP A 124 -24.67 13.66 -9.71
N PHE A 125 -24.22 13.95 -8.47
CA PHE A 125 -23.73 15.28 -8.11
C PHE A 125 -22.21 15.36 -8.25
N TYR A 126 -21.76 15.92 -9.37
CA TYR A 126 -20.35 16.19 -9.66
C TYR A 126 -19.96 17.60 -9.22
N ALA A 127 -19.28 17.69 -8.07
CA ALA A 127 -18.65 18.89 -7.57
C ALA A 127 -17.15 18.63 -7.38
N ASP A 128 -16.36 19.69 -7.28
CA ASP A 128 -14.92 19.56 -7.02
C ASP A 128 -14.70 18.91 -5.64
N MET A 129 -13.76 17.96 -5.59
CA MET A 129 -13.47 17.16 -4.40
C MET A 129 -12.12 17.59 -3.84
N ILE A 130 -11.92 17.43 -2.52
CA ILE A 130 -10.65 17.79 -1.84
C ILE A 130 -9.43 17.12 -2.50
N LYS A 131 -9.62 15.91 -3.04
CA LYS A 131 -8.59 15.18 -3.80
C LYS A 131 -9.04 14.98 -5.23
N THR A 132 -8.13 15.19 -6.17
CA THR A 132 -8.41 14.99 -7.60
C THR A 132 -8.53 13.51 -7.96
N ASP A 133 -9.30 13.20 -9.00
CA ASP A 133 -9.49 11.83 -9.47
C ASP A 133 -8.17 11.16 -9.84
N PHE A 134 -7.23 11.91 -10.44
CA PHE A 134 -5.90 11.41 -10.75
C PHE A 134 -5.11 10.99 -9.51
N GLN A 135 -5.23 11.74 -8.40
CA GLN A 135 -4.61 11.35 -7.14
C GLN A 135 -5.27 10.09 -6.56
N MET A 136 -6.59 10.00 -6.63
CA MET A 136 -7.34 8.83 -6.15
C MET A 136 -7.05 7.58 -6.99
N GLU A 137 -6.89 7.70 -8.30
CA GLU A 137 -6.48 6.60 -9.18
C GLU A 137 -5.13 6.02 -8.75
N ARG A 138 -4.17 6.88 -8.40
CA ARG A 138 -2.86 6.45 -7.89
C ARG A 138 -2.97 5.72 -6.55
N VAL A 139 -3.85 6.17 -5.65
CA VAL A 139 -4.11 5.49 -4.37
C VAL A 139 -4.74 4.12 -4.61
N MET A 140 -5.75 4.05 -5.47
CA MET A 140 -6.43 2.79 -5.83
C MET A 140 -5.47 1.81 -6.49
N ALA A 141 -4.60 2.27 -7.39
CA ALA A 141 -3.56 1.44 -8.00
C ALA A 141 -2.58 0.88 -6.95
N LYS A 142 -2.17 1.68 -5.96
CA LYS A 142 -1.31 1.21 -4.86
C LYS A 142 -2.01 0.14 -4.01
N LEU A 143 -3.29 0.33 -3.68
CA LEU A 143 -4.09 -0.65 -2.93
C LEU A 143 -4.28 -1.95 -3.71
N ALA A 144 -4.60 -1.87 -5.01
CA ALA A 144 -4.72 -3.02 -5.90
C ALA A 144 -3.38 -3.79 -6.01
N ASN A 145 -2.25 -3.09 -6.08
CA ASN A 145 -0.94 -3.73 -6.12
C ASN A 145 -0.59 -4.40 -4.78
N ARG A 146 -0.93 -3.78 -3.65
CA ARG A 146 -0.72 -4.37 -2.31
C ARG A 146 -1.55 -5.64 -2.13
N THR A 147 -2.82 -5.61 -2.50
CA THR A 147 -3.72 -6.77 -2.40
C THR A 147 -3.26 -7.92 -3.30
N LYS A 148 -2.88 -7.64 -4.56
CA LYS A 148 -2.27 -8.63 -5.47
C LYS A 148 -1.04 -9.30 -4.86
N ARG A 149 -0.09 -8.51 -4.33
CA ARG A 149 1.12 -9.05 -3.68
C ARG A 149 0.81 -9.95 -2.48
N ILE A 150 -0.19 -9.59 -1.67
CA ILE A 150 -0.62 -10.42 -0.53
C ILE A 150 -1.23 -11.74 -1.03
N GLN A 151 -2.07 -11.67 -2.07
CA GLN A 151 -2.70 -12.84 -2.66
C GLN A 151 -1.68 -13.78 -3.33
N GLU A 152 -0.71 -13.24 -4.06
CA GLU A 152 0.39 -14.00 -4.67
C GLU A 152 1.19 -14.75 -3.61
N LYS A 153 1.57 -14.08 -2.51
CA LYS A 153 2.26 -14.72 -1.39
C LYS A 153 1.41 -15.83 -0.75
N ARG A 154 0.11 -15.59 -0.55
CA ARG A 154 -0.81 -16.60 -0.02
C ARG A 154 -0.93 -17.81 -0.95
N ASN A 155 -1.03 -17.57 -2.26
CA ASN A 155 -1.08 -18.62 -3.27
C ASN A 155 0.23 -19.41 -3.32
N GLU A 156 1.38 -18.75 -3.21
CA GLU A 156 2.69 -19.41 -3.18
C GLU A 156 2.81 -20.33 -1.96
N LEU A 157 2.40 -19.86 -0.78
CA LEU A 157 2.35 -20.68 0.44
C LEU A 157 1.41 -21.88 0.27
N ASN A 158 0.21 -21.66 -0.25
CA ASN A 158 -0.75 -22.73 -0.52
C ASN A 158 -0.18 -23.78 -1.49
N MET A 159 0.51 -23.35 -2.54
CA MET A 159 1.16 -24.25 -3.50
C MET A 159 2.31 -25.05 -2.86
N LYS A 160 3.07 -24.46 -1.94
CA LYS A 160 4.10 -25.17 -1.17
C LYS A 160 3.49 -26.24 -0.26
N VAL A 161 2.43 -25.88 0.48
CA VAL A 161 1.70 -26.82 1.35
C VAL A 161 1.09 -27.96 0.53
N LYS A 162 0.41 -27.64 -0.58
CA LYS A 162 -0.17 -28.64 -1.49
C LYS A 162 0.90 -29.60 -2.03
N LYS A 163 2.05 -29.09 -2.48
CA LYS A 163 3.16 -29.93 -2.94
C LYS A 163 3.69 -30.86 -1.84
N GLY A 164 3.75 -30.39 -0.59
CA GLY A 164 4.11 -31.22 0.57
C GLY A 164 3.11 -32.35 0.81
N PHE A 165 1.82 -32.00 0.82
CA PHE A 165 0.74 -32.97 0.98
C PHE A 165 0.68 -34.00 -0.16
N ASP A 166 0.78 -33.55 -1.41
CA ASP A 166 0.80 -34.42 -2.59
C ASP A 166 1.96 -35.44 -2.54
N LYS A 167 3.13 -35.03 -2.04
CA LYS A 167 4.27 -35.94 -1.81
C LYS A 167 3.92 -37.00 -0.75
N GLN A 168 3.32 -36.60 0.36
CA GLN A 168 2.92 -37.50 1.44
C GLN A 168 1.84 -38.49 0.97
N VAL A 169 0.84 -38.02 0.21
CA VAL A 169 -0.22 -38.87 -0.37
C VAL A 169 0.38 -39.88 -1.34
N LYS A 170 1.26 -39.45 -2.25
CA LYS A 170 1.96 -40.37 -3.17
C LYS A 170 2.79 -41.41 -2.44
N GLN A 171 3.48 -41.03 -1.36
CA GLN A 171 4.24 -41.97 -0.54
C GLN A 171 3.33 -43.00 0.13
N ARG A 172 2.18 -42.58 0.68
CA ARG A 172 1.17 -43.50 1.25
C ARG A 172 0.58 -44.43 0.20
N GLN A 173 0.24 -43.91 -0.99
CA GLN A 173 -0.27 -44.73 -2.10
C GLN A 173 0.72 -45.80 -2.53
N ARG A 174 2.01 -45.45 -2.67
CA ARG A 174 3.07 -46.44 -2.98
C ARG A 174 3.20 -47.52 -1.91
N LYS A 175 3.16 -47.13 -0.63
CA LYS A 175 3.17 -48.09 0.49
C LYS A 175 1.95 -49.03 0.43
N ASN A 176 0.76 -48.48 0.18
CA ASN A 176 -0.46 -49.28 0.08
C ASN A 176 -0.45 -50.21 -1.15
N GLN A 177 0.10 -49.76 -2.29
CA GLN A 177 0.28 -50.60 -3.49
C GLN A 177 1.23 -51.76 -3.19
N PHE A 178 2.37 -51.47 -2.57
CA PHE A 178 3.32 -52.51 -2.16
C PHE A 178 2.70 -53.53 -1.19
N ILE A 179 1.91 -53.08 -0.20
CA ILE A 179 1.19 -53.99 0.69
C ILE A 179 0.22 -54.89 -0.09
N LYS A 180 -0.53 -54.34 -1.05
CA LYS A 180 -1.43 -55.14 -1.90
C LYS A 180 -0.68 -56.18 -2.75
N GLU A 181 0.42 -55.78 -3.37
CA GLU A 181 1.27 -56.70 -4.17
C GLU A 181 1.82 -57.84 -3.30
N VAL A 182 2.25 -57.56 -2.07
CA VAL A 182 2.67 -58.58 -1.10
C VAL A 182 1.50 -59.49 -0.71
N GLU A 183 0.33 -58.92 -0.41
CA GLU A 183 -0.88 -59.71 -0.10
C GLU A 183 -1.29 -60.63 -1.26
N ASP A 184 -1.20 -60.16 -2.50
CA ASP A 184 -1.55 -60.93 -3.69
C ASP A 184 -0.57 -62.11 -3.89
N ILE A 185 0.73 -61.91 -3.66
CA ILE A 185 1.73 -62.99 -3.67
C ILE A 185 1.42 -64.04 -2.59
N VAL A 186 1.08 -63.59 -1.38
CA VAL A 186 0.75 -64.50 -0.26
C VAL A 186 -0.53 -65.31 -0.52
N LYS A 187 -1.52 -64.71 -1.20
CA LYS A 187 -2.80 -65.35 -1.55
C LYS A 187 -2.69 -66.27 -2.78
N ASN A 188 -1.90 -65.89 -3.79
CA ASN A 188 -1.74 -66.64 -5.04
C ASN A 188 -0.50 -67.55 -5.00
N ARG A 189 -0.49 -68.55 -4.11
CA ARG A 189 0.60 -69.54 -3.94
C ARG A 189 0.67 -70.59 -5.07
N LYS A 190 0.58 -70.16 -6.32
CA LYS A 190 0.49 -71.07 -7.49
C LYS A 190 1.82 -71.30 -8.19
N ASP A 191 2.85 -70.54 -7.87
CA ASP A 191 4.17 -70.64 -8.50
C ASP A 191 5.11 -71.54 -7.69
N ASP A 192 5.95 -72.31 -8.39
CA ASP A 192 6.99 -73.23 -7.83
C ASP A 192 8.16 -72.50 -7.12
N VAL A 193 8.03 -71.19 -6.90
CA VAL A 193 9.06 -70.34 -6.31
C VAL A 193 8.68 -70.03 -4.86
N PRO A 194 9.60 -70.21 -3.88
CA PRO A 194 9.34 -69.85 -2.49
C PRO A 194 8.89 -68.39 -2.36
N VAL A 195 7.84 -68.16 -1.56
CA VAL A 195 7.20 -66.85 -1.36
C VAL A 195 8.21 -65.81 -0.87
N GLU A 196 9.16 -66.22 -0.05
CA GLU A 196 10.25 -65.38 0.46
C GLU A 196 11.08 -64.80 -0.69
N ARG A 197 11.43 -65.62 -1.68
CA ARG A 197 12.21 -65.19 -2.85
C ARG A 197 11.41 -64.27 -3.78
N GLN A 198 10.08 -64.39 -3.83
CA GLN A 198 9.23 -63.50 -4.61
C GLN A 198 9.09 -62.12 -3.93
N ILE A 199 8.97 -62.10 -2.60
CA ILE A 199 8.94 -60.86 -1.80
C ILE A 199 10.29 -60.13 -1.88
N ASP A 200 11.42 -60.86 -1.77
CA ASP A 200 12.76 -60.27 -1.88
C ASP A 200 12.97 -59.59 -3.25
N ARG A 201 12.55 -60.23 -4.35
CA ARG A 201 12.59 -59.64 -5.70
C ARG A 201 11.70 -58.39 -5.81
N LEU A 202 10.55 -58.37 -5.14
CA LEU A 202 9.66 -57.21 -5.13
C LEU A 202 10.30 -56.02 -4.40
N ILE A 203 10.98 -56.28 -3.28
CA ILE A 203 11.72 -55.28 -2.51
C ILE A 203 12.89 -54.71 -3.32
N GLU A 204 13.66 -55.56 -4.01
CA GLU A 204 14.75 -55.15 -4.90
C GLU A 204 14.24 -54.29 -6.07
N ASN A 205 13.13 -54.67 -6.69
CA ASN A 205 12.54 -53.88 -7.78
C ASN A 205 12.01 -52.52 -7.31
N ASN A 206 11.38 -52.46 -6.13
CA ASN A 206 10.84 -51.22 -5.60
C ASN A 206 11.95 -50.27 -5.12
N SER A 207 13.01 -50.80 -4.52
CA SER A 207 14.19 -50.02 -4.10
C SER A 207 14.95 -49.42 -5.29
N ASN A 208 15.14 -50.19 -6.38
CA ASN A 208 15.77 -49.69 -7.62
C ASN A 208 14.95 -48.58 -8.32
N SER A 209 13.62 -48.64 -8.22
CA SER A 209 12.73 -47.59 -8.76
C SER A 209 12.81 -46.25 -7.99
N SER A 210 13.28 -46.28 -6.74
CA SER A 210 13.41 -45.11 -5.87
C SER A 210 14.75 -44.37 -6.01
N SER A 211 15.79 -45.05 -6.51
CA SER A 211 17.17 -44.54 -6.62
C SER A 211 17.51 -43.96 -8.02
N GLY A 212 16.80 -44.35 -9.07
CA GLY A 212 17.25 -44.13 -10.45
C GLY A 212 16.32 -43.29 -11.34
N LYS A 213 16.15 -41.98 -11.09
CA LYS A 213 15.81 -41.01 -12.16
C LYS A 213 16.49 -39.66 -11.90
N LYS A 214 17.82 -39.62 -11.95
CA LYS A 214 18.53 -38.43 -12.45
C LYS A 214 18.28 -38.41 -13.96
N SER A 215 17.52 -37.42 -14.43
CA SER A 215 17.29 -37.17 -15.86
C SER A 215 18.62 -36.82 -16.52
N ASP A 216 19.25 -37.80 -17.16
CA ASP A 216 20.32 -37.56 -18.10
C ASP A 216 19.70 -37.06 -19.41
N ASN A 217 19.67 -35.74 -19.58
CA ASN A 217 19.24 -35.08 -20.82
C ASN A 217 20.29 -35.33 -21.90
N LYS A 218 20.30 -36.52 -22.46
CA LYS A 218 21.08 -36.86 -23.65
C LYS A 218 20.35 -36.35 -24.89
N ILE A 219 20.66 -35.11 -25.27
CA ILE A 219 20.25 -34.50 -26.54
C ILE A 219 20.87 -35.32 -27.67
N GLN A 220 20.07 -36.16 -28.31
CA GLN A 220 20.43 -36.81 -29.57
C GLN A 220 20.43 -35.76 -30.68
N LYS A 221 21.63 -35.45 -31.17
CA LYS A 221 21.89 -34.59 -32.30
C LYS A 221 21.91 -35.48 -33.55
N SER A 222 20.78 -35.61 -34.24
CA SER A 222 20.73 -36.11 -35.62
C SER A 222 20.65 -34.91 -36.57
N GLY A 223 21.57 -34.87 -37.52
CA GLY A 223 21.81 -33.70 -38.35
C GLY A 223 20.80 -33.53 -39.48
N LYS A 224 20.44 -32.27 -39.75
CA LYS A 224 20.34 -31.73 -41.11
C LYS A 224 20.71 -30.24 -41.09
N LYS A 225 21.63 -29.91 -42.01
CA LYS A 225 22.27 -28.60 -42.27
C LYS A 225 21.29 -27.44 -42.39
N LYS A 226 21.73 -26.27 -41.88
CA LYS A 226 21.85 -24.92 -42.51
C LYS A 226 21.57 -23.85 -41.42
N VAL A 227 22.26 -22.73 -41.22
CA VAL A 227 23.39 -22.02 -41.85
C VAL A 227 23.63 -20.79 -40.94
N LEU A 228 24.91 -20.41 -40.74
CA LEU A 228 25.45 -19.12 -40.27
C LEU A 228 25.43 -18.74 -38.77
N GLY A 229 26.61 -18.26 -38.31
CA GLY A 229 26.69 -17.23 -37.27
C GLY A 229 27.62 -17.51 -36.08
N ALA A 230 28.93 -17.61 -36.31
CA ALA A 230 29.94 -17.64 -35.27
C ALA A 230 30.03 -16.31 -34.51
N ASN A 231 29.95 -16.33 -33.17
CA ASN A 231 31.04 -15.95 -32.27
C ASN A 231 30.56 -15.91 -30.80
N SER A 232 30.98 -16.92 -30.04
CA SER A 232 31.18 -16.82 -28.59
C SER A 232 32.65 -16.53 -28.31
N ARG A 233 32.94 -15.39 -27.69
CA ARG A 233 34.08 -15.15 -26.78
C ARG A 233 33.53 -14.14 -25.77
N GLY A 234 33.40 -14.42 -24.49
CA GLY A 234 34.35 -15.07 -23.60
C GLY A 234 34.54 -14.10 -22.43
N SER A 235 33.97 -14.48 -21.29
CA SER A 235 34.43 -14.16 -19.92
C SER A 235 35.05 -12.78 -19.63
N LYS A 236 34.43 -12.02 -18.73
CA LYS A 236 34.94 -11.74 -17.37
C LYS A 236 34.06 -10.68 -16.68
N LYS A 237 33.67 -10.99 -15.44
CA LYS A 237 33.17 -9.98 -14.46
C LYS A 237 34.31 -9.00 -14.12
N PRO A 238 33.97 -7.79 -13.65
CA PRO A 238 34.34 -7.44 -12.27
C PRO A 238 33.13 -6.77 -11.56
N ALA A 239 32.80 -7.12 -10.31
CA ALA A 239 33.50 -6.76 -9.07
C ALA A 239 33.56 -5.24 -8.87
N SER A 240 32.74 -4.79 -7.90
CA SER A 240 32.68 -3.46 -7.34
C SER A 240 34.04 -2.96 -6.85
N GLY A 241 34.40 -1.72 -7.21
CA GLY A 241 35.64 -1.09 -6.76
C GLY A 241 35.63 0.42 -7.00
N ARG A 242 35.59 1.14 -5.89
CA ARG A 242 35.62 2.59 -5.63
C ARG A 242 36.72 3.39 -6.39
N LYS A 243 36.52 4.73 -6.44
CA LYS A 243 37.37 5.85 -6.94
C LYS A 243 37.19 6.13 -8.43
N GLY A 244 36.91 7.34 -8.91
CA GLY A 244 37.03 8.69 -8.36
C GLY A 244 37.56 9.59 -9.48
N GLY A 245 37.01 10.80 -9.64
CA GLY A 245 37.72 11.89 -10.32
C GLY A 245 37.23 12.32 -11.71
N LYS A 246 36.56 13.48 -11.70
CA LYS A 246 36.84 14.67 -12.51
C LYS A 246 36.48 14.70 -14.02
N THR A 247 35.44 15.52 -14.27
CA THR A 247 35.33 16.63 -15.25
C THR A 247 35.57 16.35 -16.73
N LYS A 248 34.55 16.69 -17.54
CA LYS A 248 34.64 17.80 -18.51
C LYS A 248 33.25 18.29 -18.94
N LYS A 249 33.03 19.59 -18.70
CA LYS A 249 32.01 20.41 -19.34
C LYS A 249 32.26 20.43 -20.86
N ASN A 250 31.20 20.55 -21.64
CA ASN A 250 31.16 21.47 -22.77
C ASN A 250 29.74 22.02 -22.94
N ASP A 251 29.66 23.33 -22.78
CA ASP A 251 28.54 24.21 -23.09
C ASP A 251 28.18 24.15 -24.59
N THR A 252 26.91 24.35 -24.94
CA THR A 252 26.50 25.54 -25.72
C THR A 252 24.97 25.62 -25.94
N LYS A 253 24.39 26.65 -25.31
CA LYS A 253 23.46 27.67 -25.83
C LYS A 253 22.10 27.29 -26.44
N LYS A 254 21.06 27.72 -25.70
CA LYS A 254 19.92 28.61 -26.06
C LYS A 254 19.11 28.27 -27.33
N SER A 255 17.80 28.02 -27.16
CA SER A 255 16.72 29.04 -27.31
C SER A 255 15.33 28.44 -27.59
N SER A 256 14.33 29.09 -27.00
CA SER A 256 12.93 29.26 -27.45
C SER A 256 12.07 28.05 -27.85
N GLY A 257 11.05 27.78 -27.03
CA GLY A 257 9.67 28.16 -27.34
C GLY A 257 8.92 27.44 -28.48
N LYS A 258 7.72 26.96 -28.11
CA LYS A 258 6.51 26.62 -28.89
C LYS A 258 6.23 25.13 -29.17
N SER A 259 5.15 24.69 -28.51
CA SER A 259 3.93 24.13 -29.11
C SER A 259 4.08 23.32 -30.39
N SER A 260 3.79 22.02 -30.32
CA SER A 260 2.94 21.42 -31.35
C SER A 260 2.15 20.22 -30.82
N ARG A 261 0.84 20.42 -30.75
CA ARG A 261 -0.16 19.36 -30.94
C ARG A 261 0.18 18.62 -32.23
N ARG A 262 0.19 17.28 -32.17
CA ARG A 262 0.01 16.42 -33.34
C ARG A 262 -1.09 15.41 -33.06
N THR A 263 -2.29 15.83 -33.45
CA THR A 263 -3.38 14.96 -33.89
C THR A 263 -3.01 14.36 -35.26
N LYS A 264 -3.03 13.04 -35.37
CA LYS A 264 -3.09 12.27 -36.63
C LYS A 264 -3.48 10.86 -36.24
N GLY A 265 -4.50 10.20 -36.76
CA GLY A 265 -5.45 10.52 -37.82
C GLY A 265 -6.43 9.34 -37.85
N GLN A 266 -7.69 9.64 -38.15
CA GLN A 266 -8.81 8.72 -38.25
C GLN A 266 -8.58 7.64 -39.31
N SER A 267 -9.05 6.42 -39.05
CA SER A 267 -9.63 5.57 -40.10
C SER A 267 -10.62 4.54 -39.51
N ARG A 268 -11.91 4.75 -39.81
CA ARG A 268 -13.02 3.78 -39.90
C ARG A 268 -13.89 4.29 -41.08
N PRO A 269 -14.83 3.53 -41.69
CA PRO A 269 -15.09 2.09 -41.70
C PRO A 269 -15.39 1.51 -43.11
N LYS A 270 -15.46 0.17 -43.24
CA LYS A 270 -16.29 -0.60 -44.20
C LYS A 270 -16.66 -1.91 -43.48
N GLY A 271 -17.86 -2.50 -43.48
CA GLY A 271 -19.10 -2.36 -44.23
C GLY A 271 -19.66 -3.77 -44.50
N ALA A 272 -20.92 -4.04 -44.10
CA ALA A 272 -21.79 -5.19 -44.43
C ALA A 272 -21.44 -6.56 -43.77
N THR A 273 -22.35 -7.37 -43.23
CA THR A 273 -23.72 -7.70 -43.67
C THR A 273 -24.65 -8.14 -42.52
N LYS A 274 -25.93 -7.79 -42.65
CA LYS A 274 -27.09 -8.30 -41.90
C LYS A 274 -27.33 -9.79 -42.22
N LYS A 275 -27.76 -10.58 -41.22
CA LYS A 275 -28.58 -11.78 -41.46
C LYS A 275 -29.69 -11.89 -40.40
N LYS A 276 -30.92 -11.57 -40.81
CA LYS A 276 -32.17 -11.93 -40.12
C LYS A 276 -32.58 -13.34 -40.57
N GLY A 277 -33.20 -14.09 -39.64
CA GLY A 277 -34.22 -15.10 -39.96
C GLY A 277 -33.96 -16.49 -39.40
N LYS A 278 -34.73 -16.89 -38.38
CA LYS A 278 -35.86 -17.84 -38.55
C LYS A 278 -36.55 -18.10 -37.21
N GLY A 279 -37.86 -17.86 -37.16
CA GLY A 279 -38.75 -18.50 -36.20
C GLY A 279 -39.15 -19.90 -36.65
N ARG A 280 -39.49 -20.74 -35.68
CA ARG A 280 -40.39 -21.91 -35.76
C ARG A 280 -41.21 -21.82 -34.46
N LYS A 281 -42.52 -21.58 -34.57
CA LYS A 281 -43.58 -22.60 -34.55
C LYS A 281 -43.51 -23.43 -33.28
#